data_AF-A0A7X8QCT2-F1
#
_entry.id   AF-A0A7X8QCT2-F1
#
_cell.length_a   1.000
_cell.length_b   1.000
_cell.length_c   1.000
_cell.angle_alpha   90.00
_cell.angle_beta   90.00
_cell.angle_gamma   90.00
#
_symmetry.space_group_name_H-M   'P 1'
#
loop_
_entity.id
_entity.type
_entity.pdbx_description
1 polymer ?
#
loop_
_entity_poly.entity_id
_entity_poly.type
_entity_poly.pdbx_seq_one_letter_code
_entity_poly.pdbx_strand_id
1 'polypeptide(L)'
;MIKKIFVITLTVLFLFSLTACGGSPEKVRKISYEGTELTVTLGTNQATGYDWDFEIDGNCIRQSINKSFKITGLNANIGEVNIGFQGLSEGSAKITFTTPVGWGGTGKGDVYIVNVTVGGDGSILSAKESNAK
;
A
#
# COMPACT_ATOMS: atom_id res chain seq x y z
N MET A 1 -13.50 -57.77 -34.44
CA MET A 1 -12.09 -57.96 -34.02
C MET A 1 -11.20 -57.24 -35.03
N ILE A 2 -10.05 -56.67 -34.60
CA ILE A 2 -9.13 -55.71 -35.28
C ILE A 2 -9.52 -54.26 -35.01
N LYS A 3 -8.64 -53.33 -34.60
CA LYS A 3 -7.47 -53.27 -33.69
C LYS A 3 -7.19 -51.75 -33.59
N LYS A 4 -6.74 -51.30 -32.41
CA LYS A 4 -6.39 -49.91 -32.07
C LYS A 4 -5.47 -49.26 -33.11
N ILE A 5 -5.67 -47.98 -33.43
CA ILE A 5 -4.61 -47.09 -33.90
C ILE A 5 -4.53 -45.88 -32.96
N PHE A 6 -3.31 -45.68 -32.49
CA PHE A 6 -2.80 -44.69 -31.57
C PHE A 6 -2.63 -43.32 -32.25
N VAL A 7 -2.79 -42.25 -31.46
CA VAL A 7 -2.00 -41.00 -31.47
C VAL A 7 -1.99 -40.20 -32.77
N ILE A 8 -2.81 -39.14 -32.81
CA ILE A 8 -2.50 -37.92 -33.57
C ILE A 8 -2.89 -36.70 -32.70
N THR A 9 -1.89 -36.19 -31.99
CA THR A 9 -1.54 -34.76 -32.03
C THR A 9 -2.42 -33.78 -31.26
N LEU A 10 -2.26 -33.90 -29.94
CA LEU A 10 -2.25 -32.84 -28.92
C LEU A 10 -1.43 -31.60 -29.37
N THR A 11 -1.94 -30.70 -30.22
CA THR A 11 -1.19 -29.47 -30.57
C THR A 11 -1.96 -28.28 -31.13
N VAL A 12 -3.29 -28.17 -31.02
CA VAL A 12 -4.00 -26.98 -31.56
C VAL A 12 -5.22 -26.61 -30.72
N LEU A 13 -4.99 -26.02 -29.54
CA LEU A 13 -5.77 -24.87 -29.03
C LEU A 13 -5.17 -24.29 -27.73
N PHE A 14 -3.85 -24.38 -27.55
CA PHE A 14 -3.13 -23.65 -26.50
C PHE A 14 -2.56 -22.35 -27.09
N LEU A 15 -3.41 -21.59 -27.78
CA LEU A 15 -3.07 -20.30 -28.37
C LEU A 15 -3.85 -19.18 -27.66
N PHE A 16 -3.09 -18.41 -26.89
CA PHE A 16 -3.30 -16.99 -26.58
C PHE A 16 -4.44 -16.61 -25.63
N SER A 17 -4.46 -17.19 -24.43
CA SER A 17 -5.06 -16.54 -23.24
C SER A 17 -4.05 -15.69 -22.44
N LEU A 18 -3.00 -15.16 -23.10
CA LEU A 18 -2.09 -14.16 -22.53
C LEU A 18 -2.50 -12.74 -22.93
N THR A 19 -3.73 -12.37 -22.61
CA THR A 19 -4.13 -10.96 -22.46
C THR A 19 -4.51 -10.68 -21.01
N ALA A 20 -3.70 -11.20 -20.08
CA ALA A 20 -3.67 -10.73 -18.69
C ALA A 20 -2.39 -9.90 -18.48
N CYS A 21 -2.25 -8.81 -19.23
CA CYS A 21 -1.22 -7.81 -18.97
C CYS A 21 -1.91 -6.45 -18.88
N GLY A 22 -2.05 -5.93 -17.67
CA GLY A 22 -2.70 -4.65 -17.45
C GLY A 22 -3.50 -4.53 -16.15
N GLY A 23 -3.13 -5.25 -15.10
CA GLY A 23 -3.54 -4.84 -13.76
C GLY A 23 -2.81 -3.54 -13.45
N SER A 24 -3.47 -2.39 -13.65
CA SER A 24 -2.98 -1.16 -13.05
C SER A 24 -2.87 -1.40 -11.54
N PRO A 25 -1.76 -1.03 -10.91
CA PRO A 25 -1.62 -1.17 -9.47
C PRO A 25 -2.74 -0.37 -8.82
N GLU A 26 -3.51 -1.03 -7.97
CA GLU A 26 -4.58 -0.38 -7.25
C GLU A 26 -3.98 0.71 -6.34
N LYS A 27 -4.63 1.88 -6.26
CA LYS A 27 -4.25 2.91 -5.28
C LYS A 27 -4.56 2.38 -3.88
N VAL A 28 -3.63 1.64 -3.30
CA VAL A 28 -3.77 1.08 -1.94
C VAL A 28 -3.67 2.21 -0.91
N ARG A 29 -4.67 2.30 -0.04
CA ARG A 29 -4.69 3.14 1.17
C ARG A 29 -5.41 2.36 2.26
N LYS A 30 -4.67 1.91 3.27
CA LYS A 30 -5.24 1.13 4.38
C LYS A 30 -4.69 1.64 5.72
N ILE A 31 -5.54 1.60 6.73
CA ILE A 31 -5.23 1.95 8.12
C ILE A 31 -5.51 0.71 8.96
N SER A 32 -4.58 0.32 9.81
CA SER A 32 -4.75 -0.75 10.80
C SER A 32 -4.07 -0.34 12.10
N TYR A 33 -4.71 -0.56 13.23
CA TYR A 33 -4.13 -0.26 14.54
C TYR A 33 -4.59 -1.25 15.59
N GLU A 34 -3.72 -1.52 16.56
CA GLU A 34 -3.99 -2.39 17.70
C GLU A 34 -3.10 -1.97 18.87
N GLY A 35 -3.69 -1.85 20.06
CA GLY A 35 -2.97 -1.37 21.24
C GLY A 35 -2.35 0.01 20.98
N THR A 36 -1.04 0.13 21.12
CA THR A 36 -0.30 1.38 20.91
C THR A 36 0.23 1.54 19.49
N GLU A 37 0.05 0.56 18.60
CA GLU A 37 0.64 0.55 17.27
C GLU A 37 -0.39 0.91 16.20
N LEU A 38 0.02 1.73 15.24
CA LEU A 38 -0.73 2.11 14.05
C LEU A 38 0.14 1.83 12.82
N THR A 39 -0.44 1.19 11.80
CA THR A 39 0.19 0.98 10.51
C THR A 39 -0.64 1.64 9.42
N VAL A 40 0.01 2.46 8.60
CA VAL A 40 -0.56 3.01 7.37
C VAL A 40 0.09 2.31 6.17
N THR A 41 -0.74 1.68 5.34
CA THR A 41 -0.28 0.99 4.12
C THR A 41 -0.67 1.82 2.91
N LEU A 42 0.33 2.17 2.09
CA LEU A 42 0.16 2.97 0.88
C LEU A 42 0.74 2.23 -0.32
N GLY A 43 0.07 2.31 -1.47
CA GLY A 43 0.64 1.84 -2.72
C GLY A 43 1.87 2.68 -3.10
N THR A 44 2.93 2.04 -3.59
CA THR A 44 4.13 2.73 -4.10
C THR A 44 4.67 2.06 -5.37
N ASN A 45 5.33 2.88 -6.21
CA ASN A 45 5.99 2.47 -7.43
C ASN A 45 7.46 2.90 -7.41
N GLN A 46 8.33 2.03 -6.91
CA GLN A 46 9.77 2.29 -6.76
C GLN A 46 10.47 2.53 -8.11
N ALA A 47 9.89 2.11 -9.24
CA ALA A 47 10.46 2.38 -10.57
C ALA A 47 10.47 3.89 -10.91
N THR A 48 9.66 4.69 -10.21
CA THR A 48 9.62 6.14 -10.40
C THR A 48 10.74 6.87 -9.66
N GLY A 49 11.39 6.22 -8.69
CA GLY A 49 12.39 6.83 -7.81
C GLY A 49 11.79 7.74 -6.73
N TYR A 50 10.47 7.80 -6.59
CA TYR A 50 9.78 8.61 -5.58
C TYR A 50 9.07 7.73 -4.56
N ASP A 51 9.19 8.11 -3.29
CA ASP A 51 8.54 7.46 -2.16
C ASP A 51 7.53 8.40 -1.48
N TRP A 52 6.70 7.83 -0.62
CA TRP A 52 5.89 8.60 0.31
C TRP A 52 6.76 9.23 1.39
N ASP A 53 6.63 10.55 1.51
CA ASP A 53 7.08 11.33 2.66
C ASP A 53 5.90 11.55 3.63
N PHE A 54 6.18 11.90 4.87
CA PHE A 54 5.13 12.21 5.84
C PHE A 54 5.54 13.23 6.89
N GLU A 55 4.55 13.99 7.36
CA GLU A 55 4.66 14.93 8.47
C GLU A 55 3.63 14.60 9.55
N ILE A 56 4.00 14.79 10.82
CA ILE A 56 3.11 14.62 11.97
C ILE A 56 2.86 15.97 12.62
N ASP A 57 1.60 16.37 12.68
CA ASP A 57 1.11 17.53 13.42
C ASP A 57 0.46 17.04 14.72
N GLY A 58 1.20 17.17 15.82
CA GLY A 58 0.87 16.64 17.14
C GLY A 58 2.04 15.88 17.77
N ASN A 59 2.02 15.73 19.10
CA ASN A 59 3.09 15.07 19.87
C ASN A 59 2.62 13.78 20.59
N CYS A 60 1.34 13.40 20.45
CA CYS A 60 0.78 12.21 21.07
C CYS A 60 1.16 10.89 20.36
N ILE A 61 1.82 10.97 19.20
CA ILE A 61 2.22 9.84 18.36
C ILE A 61 3.58 10.12 17.71
N ARG A 62 4.35 9.06 17.42
CA ARG A 62 5.60 9.14 16.65
C ARG A 62 5.70 8.01 15.64
N GLN A 63 6.59 8.14 14.66
CA GLN A 63 6.95 7.02 13.78
C GLN A 63 7.62 5.89 14.60
N SER A 64 7.24 4.63 14.35
CA SER A 64 7.95 3.44 14.84
C SER A 64 8.94 2.94 13.77
N ILE A 65 9.96 2.17 14.15
CA ILE A 65 11.05 1.73 13.23
C ILE A 65 10.52 0.80 12.11
N ASN A 66 9.24 0.43 12.15
CA ASN A 66 8.60 -0.50 11.24
C ASN A 66 8.18 0.18 9.92
N LYS A 67 9.15 0.51 9.06
CA LYS A 67 8.88 0.76 7.64
C LYS A 67 9.24 -0.50 6.84
N SER A 68 8.27 -1.08 6.14
CA SER A 68 8.51 -2.25 5.29
C SER A 68 7.90 -2.06 3.91
N PHE A 69 8.52 -2.69 2.91
CA PHE A 69 8.02 -2.73 1.55
C PHE A 69 7.66 -4.16 1.17
N LYS A 70 6.51 -4.34 0.54
CA LYS A 70 6.02 -5.62 0.04
C LYS A 70 5.67 -5.47 -1.44
N ILE A 71 6.32 -6.25 -2.28
CA ILE A 71 5.97 -6.32 -3.71
C ILE A 71 4.57 -6.92 -3.84
N THR A 72 3.72 -6.28 -4.63
CA THR A 72 2.36 -6.75 -4.94
C THR A 72 2.22 -6.88 -6.45
N GLY A 73 2.08 -8.12 -6.92
CA GLY A 73 1.95 -8.42 -8.35
C GLY A 73 3.25 -8.91 -8.99
N LEU A 74 3.28 -8.88 -10.33
CA LEU A 74 4.37 -9.44 -11.13
C LEU A 74 5.51 -8.45 -11.41
N ASN A 75 5.30 -7.15 -11.17
CA ASN A 75 6.33 -6.13 -11.34
C ASN A 75 7.06 -5.91 -10.00
N ALA A 76 8.35 -6.21 -9.97
CA ALA A 76 9.18 -6.12 -8.77
C ALA A 76 9.29 -4.71 -8.17
N ASN A 77 8.88 -3.67 -8.90
CA ASN A 77 8.96 -2.28 -8.45
C ASN A 77 7.65 -1.73 -7.90
N ILE A 78 6.56 -2.50 -8.02
CA ILE A 78 5.22 -2.07 -7.62
C ILE A 78 4.83 -2.84 -6.38
N GLY A 79 4.40 -2.11 -5.36
CA GLY A 79 4.10 -2.73 -4.08
C GLY A 79 3.33 -1.84 -3.13
N GLU A 80 3.29 -2.31 -1.89
CA GLU A 80 2.76 -1.63 -0.74
C GLU A 80 3.92 -1.23 0.18
N VAL A 81 3.93 0.02 0.65
CA VAL A 81 4.77 0.46 1.77
C VAL A 81 3.92 0.50 3.03
N ASN A 82 4.39 -0.15 4.10
CA ASN A 82 3.79 -0.09 5.42
C ASN A 82 4.63 0.85 6.27
N ILE A 83 4.00 1.85 6.88
CA ILE A 83 4.65 2.84 7.73
C ILE A 83 4.03 2.72 9.12
N GLY A 84 4.85 2.32 10.09
CA GLY A 84 4.45 2.14 11.49
C GLY A 84 4.54 3.42 12.31
N PHE A 85 3.63 3.54 13.27
CA PHE A 85 3.54 4.62 14.24
C PHE A 85 3.19 4.04 15.61
N GLN A 86 3.61 4.73 16.67
CA GLN A 86 3.37 4.35 18.04
C GLN A 86 2.78 5.52 18.83
N GLY A 87 1.62 5.29 19.44
CA GLY A 87 1.00 6.21 20.39
C GLY A 87 1.82 6.33 21.67
N LEU A 88 1.89 7.55 22.22
CA LEU A 88 2.77 7.89 23.34
C LEU A 88 2.02 8.39 24.56
N SER A 89 1.04 9.25 24.34
CA SER A 89 0.30 9.95 25.39
C SER A 89 -1.04 10.42 24.86
N GLU A 90 -1.92 10.86 25.75
CA GLU A 90 -3.24 11.33 25.37
C GLU A 90 -3.17 12.52 24.41
N GLY A 91 -3.97 12.48 23.35
CA GLY A 91 -4.14 13.61 22.45
C GLY A 91 -4.57 13.22 21.05
N SER A 92 -4.60 14.21 20.17
CA SER A 92 -4.89 14.01 18.75
C SER A 92 -3.73 14.48 17.89
N ALA A 93 -3.48 13.77 16.81
CA ALA A 93 -2.47 14.12 15.81
C ALA A 93 -3.00 13.93 14.39
N LYS A 94 -2.41 14.66 13.44
CA LYS A 94 -2.68 14.54 12.02
C LYS A 94 -1.39 14.13 11.31
N ILE A 95 -1.42 13.01 10.61
CA ILE A 95 -0.32 12.51 9.80
C ILE A 95 -0.64 12.79 8.34
N THR A 96 0.19 13.61 7.68
CA THR A 96 0.03 13.97 6.27
C THR A 96 1.09 13.25 5.47
N PHE A 97 0.66 12.35 4.60
CA PHE A 97 1.50 11.64 3.65
C PHE A 97 1.46 12.35 2.30
N THR A 98 2.61 12.51 1.65
CA THR A 98 2.70 13.13 0.32
C THR A 98 3.65 12.37 -0.60
N THR A 99 3.37 12.43 -1.89
CA THR A 99 4.36 12.13 -2.93
C THR A 99 4.61 13.39 -3.76
N PRO A 100 5.81 13.57 -4.33
CA PRO A 100 6.09 14.73 -5.19
C PRO A 100 5.45 14.59 -6.58
N VAL A 101 5.21 13.35 -7.04
CA VAL A 101 4.61 13.04 -8.33
C VAL A 101 3.58 11.93 -8.22
N GLY A 102 2.68 11.86 -9.20
CA GLY A 102 1.68 10.82 -9.28
C GLY A 102 2.29 9.45 -9.61
N TRP A 103 1.45 8.41 -9.58
CA TRP A 103 1.82 7.00 -9.75
C TRP A 103 2.76 6.68 -10.94
N GLY A 104 2.62 7.41 -12.05
CA GLY A 104 3.44 7.22 -13.26
C GLY A 104 4.81 7.90 -13.22
N GLY A 105 5.18 8.57 -12.12
CA GLY A 105 6.40 9.38 -12.02
C GLY A 105 6.25 10.79 -12.59
N THR A 106 5.04 11.17 -13.00
CA THR A 106 4.73 12.46 -13.63
C THR A 106 3.45 13.07 -13.08
N GLY A 107 3.28 14.38 -13.25
CA GLY A 107 2.07 15.11 -12.82
C GLY A 107 2.04 15.38 -11.32
N LYS A 108 0.91 15.90 -10.84
CA LYS A 108 0.73 16.23 -9.41
C LYS A 108 0.78 14.96 -8.56
N GLY A 109 1.52 15.01 -7.46
CA GLY A 109 1.57 13.94 -6.48
C GLY A 109 0.29 13.77 -5.68
N ASP A 110 0.25 12.67 -4.94
CA ASP A 110 -0.87 12.29 -4.08
C ASP A 110 -0.67 12.84 -2.66
N VAL A 111 -1.77 13.23 -2.03
CA VAL A 111 -1.83 13.58 -0.60
C VAL A 111 -2.80 12.63 0.08
N TYR A 112 -2.40 12.10 1.23
CA TYR A 112 -3.25 11.25 2.07
C TYR A 112 -3.10 11.67 3.52
N ILE A 113 -4.21 11.88 4.23
CA ILE A 113 -4.20 12.41 5.59
C ILE A 113 -4.89 11.44 6.53
N VAL A 114 -4.23 11.12 7.64
CA VAL A 114 -4.76 10.27 8.71
C VAL A 114 -4.85 11.09 10.00
N ASN A 115 -6.04 11.22 10.56
CA ASN A 115 -6.23 11.80 11.89
C ASN A 115 -6.28 10.67 12.92
N VAL A 116 -5.52 10.83 14.00
CA VAL A 116 -5.32 9.83 15.04
C VAL A 116 -5.69 10.41 16.39
N THR A 117 -6.34 9.62 17.23
CA THR A 117 -6.59 9.92 18.64
C THR A 117 -5.96 8.83 19.50
N VAL A 118 -5.18 9.26 20.49
CA VAL A 118 -4.40 8.41 21.40
C VAL A 118 -4.91 8.59 22.83
N GLY A 119 -5.05 7.50 23.57
CA GLY A 119 -5.45 7.48 24.98
C GLY A 119 -4.29 7.76 25.94
N GLY A 120 -4.60 7.95 27.23
CA GLY A 120 -3.59 8.26 28.26
C GLY A 120 -2.53 7.19 28.49
N ASP A 121 -2.82 5.94 28.12
CA ASP A 121 -1.88 4.81 28.14
C ASP A 121 -1.09 4.65 26.84
N GLY A 122 -1.25 5.58 25.88
CA GLY A 122 -0.64 5.51 24.56
C GLY A 122 -1.40 4.64 23.55
N SER A 123 -2.54 4.04 23.93
CA SER A 123 -3.35 3.23 23.00
C SER A 123 -3.96 4.08 21.88
N ILE A 124 -4.01 3.53 20.67
CA ILE A 124 -4.68 4.16 19.53
C ILE A 124 -6.19 3.92 19.67
N LEU A 125 -6.92 4.98 20.01
CA LEU A 125 -8.38 4.92 20.19
C LEU A 125 -9.09 5.01 18.83
N SER A 126 -8.55 5.81 17.91
CA SER A 126 -9.06 5.88 16.54
C SER A 126 -7.99 6.36 15.56
N ALA A 127 -8.08 5.88 14.32
CA ALA A 127 -7.33 6.41 13.18
C ALA A 127 -8.25 6.43 11.96
N LYS A 128 -8.42 7.58 11.31
CA LYS A 128 -9.36 7.77 10.20
C LYS A 128 -8.75 8.60 9.10
N GLU A 129 -9.02 8.22 7.85
CA GLU A 129 -8.69 9.06 6.71
C GLU A 129 -9.50 10.36 6.75
N SER A 130 -8.89 11.43 6.25
CA SER A 130 -9.62 12.64 5.89
C SER A 130 -9.31 13.02 4.46
N ASN A 131 -10.35 13.45 3.75
CA ASN A 131 -10.18 14.03 2.44
C ASN A 131 -9.51 15.40 2.58
N ALA A 132 -8.35 15.56 1.94
CA ALA A 132 -7.84 16.90 1.63
C ALA A 132 -8.86 17.56 0.70
N LYS A 133 -9.58 18.57 1.21
CA LYS A 133 -10.48 19.42 0.41
C LYS A 133 -9.70 20.20 -0.64
#